data_AF-A0A524CM69-F1
#
_entry.id   AF-A0A524CM69-F1
#
_cell.length_a   1.000
_cell.length_b   1.000
_cell.length_c   1.000
_cell.angle_alpha   90.00
_cell.angle_beta   90.00
_cell.angle_gamma   90.00
#
_symmetry.space_group_name_H-M   'P 1'
#
loop_
_entity.id
_entity.type
_entity.pdbx_description
1 polymer ?
#
loop_
_entity_poly.entity_id
_entity_poly.type
_entity_poly.pdbx_seq_one_letter_code
_entity_poly.pdbx_strand_id
1 'polypeptide(L)'
;MPRKLRRAPDRQEDPLDMYSTWDVRIARLFYYSFVIATIIIMTGTYVTFLIGIPVNVWEWYLSLELAYQIAIWGAIITAHVLVLVFFYAAFRGGMYRMCRILYKNRKIAKKYEGKNLLRWLVGVLLLGIYFTVFAIIIGVLTADFWDVVARLWRWMVENFNAGHWILWIGIVIFCVILFFFLMFVIWNHLVYLFLQVIVREKEKEEVDMEIKRERIQKMSEEERMKEYTKDTGRAATIRGRETRAYKSWKKKMGAK
;
A
#
# COMPACT_ATOMS: atom_id res chain seq x y z
N MET A 1 23.49 -43.74 28.67
CA MET A 1 22.17 -43.10 28.45
C MET A 1 22.23 -42.24 27.20
N PRO A 2 21.36 -42.45 26.19
CA PRO A 2 21.33 -41.59 25.01
C PRO A 2 20.90 -40.17 25.39
N ARG A 3 21.68 -39.16 24.96
CA ARG A 3 21.35 -37.74 25.17
C ARG A 3 20.00 -37.45 24.50
N LYS A 4 18.98 -37.11 25.29
CA LYS A 4 17.72 -36.52 24.79
C LYS A 4 18.10 -35.31 23.94
N LEU A 5 17.76 -35.32 22.63
CA LEU A 5 17.86 -34.13 21.79
C LEU A 5 17.10 -33.01 22.50
N ARG A 6 17.79 -31.89 22.78
CA ARG A 6 17.15 -30.67 23.25
C ARG A 6 16.20 -30.23 22.15
N ARG A 7 14.89 -30.42 22.35
CA ARG A 7 13.88 -29.75 21.51
C ARG A 7 14.14 -28.26 21.63
N ALA A 8 14.19 -27.57 20.50
CA ALA A 8 14.25 -26.12 20.49
C ALA A 8 13.07 -25.60 21.35
N PRO A 9 13.28 -24.56 22.17
CA PRO A 9 12.19 -23.94 22.91
C PRO A 9 11.09 -23.56 21.93
N ASP A 10 9.84 -23.85 22.31
CA ASP A 10 8.66 -23.56 21.51
C ASP A 10 8.58 -22.04 21.31
N ARG A 11 9.10 -21.59 20.18
CA ARG A 11 9.20 -20.17 19.85
C ARG A 11 7.81 -19.77 19.40
N GLN A 12 7.11 -18.98 20.22
CA GLN A 12 5.91 -18.30 19.74
C GLN A 12 6.25 -17.61 18.42
N GLU A 13 5.58 -18.02 17.33
CA GLU A 13 5.82 -17.47 16.00
C GLU A 13 5.65 -15.96 16.05
N ASP A 14 6.64 -15.21 15.57
CA ASP A 14 6.52 -13.75 15.55
C ASP A 14 5.38 -13.41 14.58
N PRO A 15 4.39 -12.58 14.96
CA PRO A 15 3.34 -12.17 14.04
C PRO A 15 3.87 -11.48 12.76
N LEU A 16 5.14 -11.02 12.75
CA LEU A 16 5.85 -10.53 11.58
C LEU A 16 6.34 -11.64 10.63
N ASP A 17 6.53 -12.88 11.10
CA ASP A 17 7.00 -14.02 10.28
C ASP A 17 5.98 -14.43 9.20
N MET A 18 4.72 -13.99 9.35
CA MET A 18 3.70 -14.12 8.31
C MET A 18 3.98 -13.27 7.07
N TYR A 19 4.83 -12.24 7.17
CA TYR A 19 5.12 -11.30 6.09
C TYR A 19 6.44 -11.62 5.36
N SER A 20 6.56 -11.20 4.10
CA SER A 20 7.79 -11.39 3.34
C SER A 20 8.88 -10.48 3.91
N THR A 21 10.13 -10.90 3.83
CA THR A 21 11.26 -10.06 4.23
C THR A 21 11.27 -8.72 3.50
N TRP A 22 10.83 -8.70 2.24
CA TRP A 22 10.65 -7.46 1.45
C TRP A 22 9.52 -6.58 1.98
N ASP A 23 8.37 -7.16 2.33
CA ASP A 23 7.23 -6.43 2.86
C ASP A 23 7.56 -5.75 4.20
N VAL A 24 8.28 -6.49 5.06
CA VAL A 24 8.79 -5.99 6.34
C VAL A 24 9.81 -4.87 6.13
N ARG A 25 10.70 -4.98 5.12
CA ARG A 25 11.66 -3.90 4.79
C ARG A 25 10.94 -2.62 4.36
N ILE A 26 9.92 -2.72 3.51
CA ILE A 26 9.14 -1.55 3.06
C ILE A 26 8.39 -0.93 4.25
N ALA A 27 7.74 -1.74 5.09
CA ALA A 27 7.06 -1.24 6.28
C ALA A 27 8.04 -0.56 7.25
N ARG A 28 9.24 -1.14 7.44
CA ARG A 28 10.31 -0.56 8.26
C ARG A 28 10.81 0.76 7.69
N LEU A 29 10.95 0.87 6.37
CA LEU A 29 11.33 2.12 5.70
C LEU A 29 10.33 3.24 5.99
N PHE A 30 9.03 2.99 5.78
CA PHE A 30 7.98 3.97 6.09
C PHE A 30 8.00 4.35 7.57
N TYR A 31 8.07 3.35 8.45
CA TYR A 31 8.10 3.57 9.89
C TYR A 31 9.27 4.47 10.30
N TYR A 32 10.51 4.15 9.88
CA TYR A 32 11.67 4.97 10.21
C TYR A 32 11.59 6.36 9.59
N SER A 33 11.04 6.48 8.38
CA SER A 33 10.81 7.78 7.75
C SER A 33 9.86 8.64 8.61
N PHE A 34 8.76 8.07 9.12
CA PHE A 34 7.86 8.77 10.03
C PHE A 34 8.53 9.18 11.34
N VAL A 35 9.37 8.30 11.93
CA VAL A 35 10.13 8.63 13.14
C VAL A 35 11.09 9.77 12.89
N ILE A 36 11.88 9.71 11.82
CA ILE A 36 12.84 10.78 11.47
C ILE A 36 12.11 12.09 11.22
N ALA A 37 11.02 12.09 10.45
CA ALA A 37 10.22 13.28 10.20
C ALA A 37 9.64 13.85 11.51
N THR A 38 9.19 12.99 12.42
CA THR A 38 8.69 13.41 13.74
C THR A 38 9.80 14.04 14.58
N ILE A 39 11.01 13.46 14.57
CA ILE A 39 12.18 14.03 15.28
C ILE A 39 12.48 15.43 14.72
N ILE A 40 12.50 15.62 13.40
CA ILE A 40 12.73 16.94 12.79
C ILE A 40 11.65 17.95 13.22
N ILE A 41 10.37 17.54 13.22
CA ILE A 41 9.26 18.39 13.68
C ILE A 41 9.43 18.76 15.16
N MET A 42 9.79 17.79 16.02
CA MET A 42 10.04 18.04 17.44
C MET A 42 11.20 19.02 17.61
N THR A 43 12.35 18.78 16.96
CA THR A 43 13.49 19.69 16.99
C THR A 43 13.13 21.09 16.50
N GLY A 44 12.40 21.21 15.38
CA GLY A 44 11.91 22.49 14.88
C GLY A 44 11.00 23.21 15.87
N THR A 45 10.12 22.47 16.54
CA THR A 45 9.26 23.00 17.61
C THR A 45 10.10 23.55 18.77
N TYR A 46 11.11 22.81 19.22
CA TYR A 46 11.99 23.26 20.31
C TYR A 46 12.80 24.49 19.93
N VAL A 47 13.41 24.50 18.74
CA VAL A 47 14.19 25.66 18.27
C VAL A 47 13.28 26.88 18.13
N THR A 48 12.08 26.70 17.59
CA THR A 48 11.08 27.78 17.49
C THR A 48 10.71 28.32 18.86
N PHE A 49 10.44 27.44 19.83
CA PHE A 49 10.12 27.83 21.19
C PHE A 49 11.28 28.61 21.83
N LEU A 50 12.50 28.10 21.76
CA LEU A 50 13.69 28.74 22.35
C LEU A 50 13.97 30.13 21.77
N ILE A 51 13.79 30.32 20.46
CA ILE A 51 13.94 31.62 19.80
C ILE A 51 12.80 32.58 20.15
N GLY A 52 11.59 32.04 20.36
CA GLY A 52 10.41 32.83 20.72
C GLY A 52 10.33 33.24 22.19
N ILE A 53 11.20 32.73 23.06
CA ILE A 53 11.25 33.12 24.47
C ILE A 53 11.74 34.58 24.57
N PRO A 54 10.93 35.49 25.14
CA PRO A 54 11.35 36.88 25.29
C PRO A 54 12.48 37.02 26.33
N VAL A 55 13.29 38.06 26.19
CA VAL A 55 14.51 38.27 27.00
C VAL A 55 14.23 38.27 28.50
N ASN A 56 13.10 38.83 28.93
CA ASN A 56 12.68 38.86 30.33
C ASN A 56 12.44 37.46 30.92
N VAL A 57 12.04 36.47 30.12
CA VAL A 57 11.88 35.08 30.56
C VAL A 57 13.24 34.40 30.69
N TRP A 58 14.20 34.74 29.83
CA TRP A 58 15.59 34.30 29.98
C TRP A 58 16.25 34.88 31.23
N GLU A 59 16.02 36.16 31.51
CA GLU A 59 16.49 36.80 32.74
C GLU A 59 15.85 36.16 33.98
N TRP A 60 14.54 35.91 33.96
CA TRP A 60 13.85 35.17 35.01
C TRP A 60 14.46 33.77 35.20
N TYR A 61 14.71 33.03 34.13
CA TYR A 61 15.33 31.71 34.20
C TYR A 61 16.74 31.76 34.81
N LEU A 62 17.57 32.72 34.38
CA LEU A 62 18.92 32.90 34.91
C LEU A 62 18.93 33.40 36.36
N SER A 63 17.85 34.03 36.83
CA SER A 63 17.67 34.43 38.22
C SER A 63 17.31 33.27 39.16
N LEU A 64 16.89 32.13 38.62
CA LEU A 64 16.62 30.92 39.42
C LEU A 64 17.92 30.32 39.97
N GLU A 65 17.86 29.69 41.14
CA GLU A 65 19.00 28.94 41.66
C GLU A 65 19.40 27.82 40.69
N LEU A 66 20.70 27.49 40.67
CA LEU A 66 21.28 26.48 39.78
C LEU A 66 20.52 25.14 39.84
N ALA A 67 20.04 24.76 41.03
CA ALA A 67 19.25 23.54 41.22
C ALA A 67 17.95 23.54 40.39
N TYR A 68 17.21 24.65 40.37
CA TYR A 68 15.98 24.78 39.57
C TYR A 68 16.28 24.80 38.07
N GLN A 69 17.35 25.47 37.66
CA GLN A 69 17.79 25.49 36.26
C GLN A 69 18.10 24.08 35.74
N ILE A 70 18.83 23.29 36.53
CA ILE A 70 19.14 21.89 36.23
C ILE A 70 17.86 21.05 36.22
N ALA A 71 16.94 21.26 37.17
CA ALA A 71 15.68 20.52 37.22
C ALA A 71 14.82 20.74 35.98
N ILE A 72 14.74 21.97 35.45
CA ILE A 72 14.01 22.29 34.22
C ILE A 72 14.61 21.55 33.02
N TRP A 73 15.93 21.62 32.83
CA TRP A 73 16.59 20.87 31.74
C TRP A 73 16.46 19.35 31.91
N GLY A 74 16.61 18.86 33.13
CA GLY A 74 16.41 17.45 33.47
C GLY A 74 15.00 16.97 33.11
N ALA A 75 13.97 17.77 33.42
CA ALA A 75 12.59 17.47 33.06
C ALA A 75 12.38 17.46 31.53
N ILE A 76 12.93 18.44 30.80
CA ILE A 76 12.86 18.49 29.33
C ILE A 76 13.54 17.26 28.72
N ILE A 77 14.77 16.94 29.14
CA ILE A 77 15.52 15.78 28.63
C ILE A 77 14.77 14.48 28.96
N THR A 78 14.27 14.34 30.18
CA THR A 78 13.51 13.15 30.61
C THR A 78 12.24 12.99 29.78
N ALA A 79 11.50 14.07 29.53
CA ALA A 79 10.31 14.04 28.67
C ALA A 79 10.65 13.58 27.24
N HIS A 80 11.77 14.03 26.68
CA HIS A 80 12.24 13.59 25.36
C HIS A 80 12.62 12.11 25.33
N VAL A 81 13.41 11.65 26.30
CA VAL A 81 13.83 10.24 26.39
C VAL A 81 12.60 9.35 26.55
N LEU A 82 11.64 9.78 27.35
CA LEU A 82 10.36 9.08 27.51
C LEU A 82 9.62 8.99 26.17
N VAL A 83 9.52 10.07 25.40
CA VAL A 83 8.95 10.03 24.04
C VAL A 83 9.69 9.03 23.14
N LEU A 84 11.03 9.03 23.15
CA LEU A 84 11.83 8.07 22.37
C LEU A 84 11.58 6.61 22.81
N VAL A 85 11.47 6.36 24.11
CA VAL A 85 11.14 5.04 24.65
C VAL A 85 9.72 4.62 24.24
N PHE A 86 8.75 5.54 24.27
CA PHE A 86 7.40 5.26 23.78
C PHE A 86 7.40 4.94 22.28
N PHE A 87 8.17 5.66 21.46
CA PHE A 87 8.36 5.30 20.05
C PHE A 87 8.97 3.91 19.88
N TYR A 88 10.02 3.59 20.64
CA TYR A 88 10.67 2.29 20.59
C TYR A 88 9.76 1.15 21.07
N ALA A 89 8.99 1.33 22.14
CA ALA A 89 8.03 0.36 22.62
C ALA A 89 6.88 0.17 21.60
N ALA A 90 6.41 1.28 21.02
CA ALA A 90 5.45 1.28 19.93
C ALA A 90 6.02 0.70 18.63
N PHE A 91 7.34 0.50 18.49
CA PHE A 91 7.98 -0.01 17.29
C PHE A 91 7.47 -1.40 16.91
N ARG A 92 7.48 -2.35 17.84
CA ARG A 92 7.09 -3.75 17.54
C ARG A 92 5.62 -3.85 17.18
N GLY A 93 4.74 -3.24 17.99
CA GLY A 93 3.31 -3.21 17.71
C GLY A 93 2.96 -2.39 16.47
N GLY A 94 3.67 -1.28 16.26
CA GLY A 94 3.51 -0.36 15.14
C GLY A 94 3.91 -0.99 13.81
N MET A 95 5.04 -1.71 13.76
CA MET A 95 5.45 -2.46 12.56
C MET A 95 4.42 -3.52 12.18
N TYR A 96 3.94 -4.31 13.14
CA TYR A 96 2.89 -5.30 12.87
C TYR A 96 1.61 -4.63 12.34
N ARG A 97 1.19 -3.52 12.96
CA ARG A 97 0.02 -2.75 12.52
C ARG A 97 0.22 -2.16 11.12
N MET A 98 1.41 -1.64 10.80
CA MET A 98 1.76 -1.16 9.46
C MET A 98 1.73 -2.26 8.42
N CYS A 99 2.36 -3.41 8.68
CA CYS A 99 2.30 -4.56 7.78
C CYS A 99 0.84 -5.01 7.55
N ARG A 100 0.02 -5.02 8.61
CA ARG A 100 -1.40 -5.36 8.51
C ARG A 100 -2.21 -4.35 7.68
N ILE A 101 -1.90 -3.06 7.78
CA ILE A 101 -2.56 -2.02 6.98
C ILE A 101 -2.11 -2.12 5.51
N LEU A 102 -0.80 -2.18 5.26
CA LEU A 102 -0.21 -2.21 3.92
C LEU A 102 -0.55 -3.48 3.14
N TYR A 103 -0.66 -4.62 3.83
CA TYR A 103 -0.80 -5.95 3.23
C TYR A 103 -2.00 -6.74 3.76
N LYS A 104 -3.08 -6.04 4.15
CA LYS A 104 -4.31 -6.62 4.75
C LYS A 104 -4.81 -7.90 4.06
N ASN A 105 -4.64 -8.01 2.75
CA ASN A 105 -5.17 -9.09 1.91
C ASN A 105 -4.14 -10.16 1.51
N ARG A 106 -3.06 -10.37 2.28
CA ARG A 106 -1.99 -11.32 1.92
C ARG A 106 -2.48 -12.77 1.68
N LYS A 107 -3.46 -13.26 2.46
CA LYS A 107 -4.02 -14.62 2.24
C LYS A 107 -4.61 -14.78 0.83
N ILE A 108 -5.20 -13.70 0.30
CA ILE A 108 -5.71 -13.62 -1.06
C ILE A 108 -4.54 -13.52 -2.05
N ALA A 109 -3.50 -12.74 -1.74
CA ALA A 109 -2.29 -12.64 -2.55
C ALA A 109 -1.62 -14.00 -2.80
N LYS A 110 -1.59 -14.88 -1.79
CA LYS A 110 -1.01 -16.23 -1.90
C LYS A 110 -1.81 -17.13 -2.86
N LYS A 111 -3.14 -16.96 -2.97
CA LYS A 111 -3.98 -17.65 -3.98
C LYS A 111 -3.59 -17.25 -5.42
N TYR A 112 -2.98 -16.07 -5.60
CA TYR A 112 -2.71 -15.47 -6.91
C TYR A 112 -1.22 -15.29 -7.23
N GLU A 113 -0.33 -15.93 -6.46
CA GLU A 113 1.12 -15.82 -6.57
C GLU A 113 1.66 -16.24 -7.96
N GLY A 114 0.94 -17.11 -8.68
CA GLY A 114 1.28 -17.52 -10.05
C GLY A 114 0.92 -16.53 -11.16
N LYS A 115 0.19 -15.43 -10.87
CA LYS A 115 -0.29 -14.47 -11.88
C LYS A 115 0.52 -13.16 -11.89
N ASN A 116 1.84 -13.26 -11.83
CA ASN A 116 2.73 -12.09 -11.76
C ASN A 116 2.54 -11.11 -12.93
N LEU A 117 2.36 -11.61 -14.16
CA LEU A 117 2.12 -10.76 -15.33
C LEU A 117 0.86 -9.89 -15.16
N LEU A 118 -0.24 -10.49 -14.69
CA LEU A 118 -1.50 -9.79 -14.47
C LEU A 118 -1.35 -8.73 -13.37
N ARG A 119 -0.61 -9.03 -12.31
CA ARG A 119 -0.30 -8.07 -11.23
C ARG A 119 0.48 -6.87 -11.77
N TRP A 120 1.46 -7.09 -12.64
CA TRP A 120 2.21 -6.01 -13.29
C TRP A 120 1.35 -5.19 -14.24
N LEU A 121 0.52 -5.83 -15.07
CA LEU A 121 -0.40 -5.12 -15.97
C LEU A 121 -1.39 -4.22 -15.21
N VAL A 122 -2.00 -4.74 -14.14
CA VAL A 122 -2.86 -3.94 -13.26
C VAL A 122 -2.07 -2.82 -12.60
N GLY A 123 -0.82 -3.07 -12.21
CA GLY A 123 0.07 -2.03 -11.70
C GLY A 123 0.31 -0.90 -12.71
N VAL A 124 0.71 -1.22 -13.93
CA VAL A 124 0.93 -0.22 -15.00
C VAL A 124 -0.34 0.58 -15.28
N LEU A 125 -1.51 -0.08 -15.31
CA LEU A 125 -2.80 0.59 -15.46
C LEU A 125 -3.05 1.61 -14.32
N LEU A 126 -2.85 1.21 -13.07
CA LEU A 126 -3.02 2.09 -11.91
C LEU A 126 -2.05 3.26 -11.95
N LEU A 127 -0.80 3.05 -12.37
CA LEU A 127 0.18 4.11 -12.52
C LEU A 127 -0.25 5.14 -13.58
N GLY A 128 -0.80 4.66 -14.71
CA GLY A 128 -1.40 5.52 -15.73
C GLY A 128 -2.58 6.35 -15.19
N ILE A 129 -3.44 5.73 -14.37
CA ILE A 129 -4.54 6.44 -13.70
C ILE A 129 -4.00 7.51 -12.76
N TYR A 130 -3.00 7.19 -11.92
CA TYR A 130 -2.37 8.17 -11.02
C TYR A 130 -1.77 9.36 -11.79
N PHE A 131 -1.04 9.09 -12.86
CA PHE A 131 -0.46 10.14 -13.69
C PHE A 131 -1.53 11.03 -14.33
N THR A 132 -2.62 10.43 -14.82
CA THR A 132 -3.74 11.15 -15.41
C THR A 132 -4.43 12.03 -14.37
N VAL A 133 -4.74 11.48 -13.19
CA VAL A 133 -5.34 12.25 -12.08
C VAL A 133 -4.42 13.39 -11.65
N PHE A 134 -3.11 13.14 -11.55
CA PHE A 134 -2.13 14.17 -11.19
C PHE A 134 -2.06 15.29 -12.24
N ALA A 135 -2.05 14.94 -13.53
CA ALA A 135 -2.08 15.91 -14.62
C ALA A 135 -3.38 16.73 -14.63
N ILE A 136 -4.53 16.10 -14.35
CA ILE A 136 -5.82 16.80 -14.20
C ILE A 136 -5.77 17.75 -13.01
N ILE A 137 -5.26 17.31 -11.86
CA ILE A 137 -5.10 18.17 -10.68
C ILE A 137 -4.27 19.40 -11.05
N ILE A 138 -3.10 19.22 -11.67
CA ILE A 138 -2.25 20.34 -12.11
C ILE A 138 -2.99 21.24 -13.10
N GLY A 139 -3.70 20.67 -14.08
CA GLY A 139 -4.44 21.44 -15.09
C GLY A 139 -5.62 22.23 -14.54
N VAL A 140 -6.20 21.78 -13.42
CA VAL A 140 -7.29 22.49 -12.71
C VAL A 140 -6.77 23.63 -11.84
N LEU A 141 -5.51 23.59 -11.41
CA LEU A 141 -4.89 24.68 -10.66
C LEU A 141 -4.69 25.90 -11.58
N THR A 142 -5.47 26.95 -11.35
CA THR A 142 -5.39 28.21 -12.10
C THR A 142 -4.11 28.99 -11.81
N ALA A 143 -3.79 29.98 -12.64
CA ALA A 143 -2.67 30.89 -12.40
C ALA A 143 -2.76 31.58 -11.02
N ASP A 144 -3.97 31.93 -10.58
CA ASP A 144 -4.22 32.54 -9.27
C ASP A 144 -3.74 31.67 -8.10
N PHE A 145 -3.89 30.34 -8.22
CA PHE A 145 -3.40 29.42 -7.20
C PHE A 145 -1.88 29.50 -7.06
N TRP A 146 -1.15 29.49 -8.18
CA TRP A 146 0.31 29.59 -8.18
C TRP A 146 0.79 30.93 -7.65
N ASP A 147 0.06 32.02 -7.93
CA ASP A 147 0.33 33.34 -7.36
C ASP A 147 0.15 33.37 -5.84
N VAL A 148 -0.88 32.72 -5.31
CA VAL A 148 -1.08 32.57 -3.86
C VAL A 148 0.09 31.80 -3.25
N VAL A 149 0.49 30.67 -3.85
CA VAL A 149 1.62 29.87 -3.37
C VAL A 149 2.92 30.67 -3.41
N ALA A 150 3.17 31.43 -4.47
CA ALA A 150 4.37 32.27 -4.60
C ALA A 150 4.39 33.43 -3.60
N ARG A 151 3.24 34.02 -3.27
CA ARG A 151 3.12 35.04 -2.21
C ARG A 151 3.35 34.44 -0.83
N LEU A 152 2.75 33.29 -0.53
CA LEU A 152 2.96 32.56 0.72
C LEU A 152 4.44 32.20 0.91
N TRP A 153 5.08 31.70 -0.15
CA TRP A 153 6.51 31.37 -0.13
C TRP A 153 7.38 32.60 0.18
N ARG A 154 7.13 33.73 -0.49
CA ARG A 154 7.85 34.99 -0.22
C ARG A 154 7.67 35.45 1.23
N TRP A 155 6.42 35.44 1.72
CA TRP A 155 6.13 35.78 3.10
C TRP A 155 6.87 34.86 4.09
N MET A 156 6.91 33.56 3.81
CA MET A 156 7.68 32.62 4.64
C MET A 156 9.17 32.96 4.65
N VAL A 157 9.77 33.24 3.48
CA VAL A 157 11.18 33.62 3.38
C VAL A 157 11.50 34.88 4.19
N GLU A 158 10.61 35.86 4.19
CA GLU A 158 10.80 37.12 4.92
C GLU A 158 10.59 36.98 6.43
N ASN A 159 9.72 36.08 6.88
CA ASN A 159 9.27 36.02 8.28
C ASN A 159 9.76 34.79 9.05
N PHE A 160 10.31 33.78 8.38
CA PHE A 160 10.73 32.54 9.05
C PHE A 160 12.11 32.69 9.65
N ASN A 161 12.21 32.43 10.96
CA ASN A 161 13.48 32.19 11.63
C ASN A 161 13.97 30.75 11.37
N ALA A 162 15.15 30.40 11.85
CA ALA A 162 15.73 29.07 11.68
C ALA A 162 14.81 27.94 12.23
N GLY A 163 14.14 28.18 13.36
CA GLY A 163 13.20 27.23 13.96
C GLY A 163 11.99 26.97 13.06
N HIS A 164 11.40 28.02 12.52
CA HIS A 164 10.26 27.94 11.59
C HIS A 164 10.63 27.15 10.33
N TRP A 165 11.84 27.36 9.80
CA TRP A 165 12.33 26.60 8.64
C TRP A 165 12.52 25.11 8.93
N ILE A 166 13.14 24.75 10.05
CA ILE A 166 13.32 23.34 10.46
C ILE A 166 11.95 22.68 10.64
N LEU A 167 11.02 23.36 11.32
CA LEU A 167 9.66 22.87 11.54
C LEU A 167 8.93 22.67 10.21
N TRP A 168 8.98 23.64 9.31
CA TRP A 168 8.35 23.57 7.99
C TRP A 168 8.89 22.41 7.17
N ILE A 169 10.21 22.26 7.08
CA ILE A 169 10.85 21.14 6.37
C ILE A 169 10.41 19.81 6.97
N GLY A 170 10.36 19.70 8.30
CA GLY A 170 9.87 18.51 9.00
C GLY A 170 8.43 18.16 8.61
N ILE A 171 7.54 19.15 8.61
CA ILE A 171 6.12 18.98 8.23
C ILE A 171 6.01 18.56 6.76
N VAL A 172 6.73 19.22 5.85
CA VAL A 172 6.71 18.87 4.42
C VAL A 172 7.20 17.45 4.19
N ILE A 173 8.33 17.06 4.80
CA ILE A 173 8.85 15.69 4.73
C ILE A 173 7.80 14.70 5.25
N PHE A 174 7.18 14.99 6.40
CA PHE A 174 6.12 14.15 6.97
C PHE A 174 4.93 13.99 6.02
N CYS A 175 4.44 15.09 5.43
CA CYS A 175 3.35 15.07 4.46
C CYS A 175 3.70 14.26 3.21
N VAL A 176 4.92 14.39 2.70
CA VAL A 176 5.40 13.61 1.54
C VAL A 176 5.43 12.11 1.88
N ILE A 177 5.98 11.73 3.03
CA ILE A 177 6.00 10.32 3.47
C ILE A 177 4.59 9.79 3.63
N LEU A 178 3.68 10.56 4.24
CA LEU A 178 2.28 10.20 4.42
C LEU A 178 1.58 10.01 3.07
N PHE A 179 1.83 10.89 2.10
CA PHE A 179 1.30 10.77 0.75
C PHE A 179 1.76 9.47 0.08
N PHE A 180 3.06 9.17 0.07
CA PHE A 180 3.58 7.92 -0.50
C PHE A 180 3.05 6.68 0.24
N PHE A 181 2.93 6.75 1.56
CA PHE A 181 2.34 5.68 2.36
C PHE A 181 0.89 5.41 1.94
N LEU A 182 0.06 6.45 1.83
CA LEU A 182 -1.32 6.33 1.38
C LEU A 182 -1.42 5.80 -0.04
N MET A 183 -0.61 6.32 -0.97
CA MET A 183 -0.56 5.83 -2.35
C MET A 183 -0.23 4.34 -2.39
N PHE A 184 0.72 3.88 -1.56
CA PHE A 184 1.08 2.46 -1.49
C PHE A 184 -0.02 1.59 -0.87
N VAL A 185 -0.70 2.07 0.17
CA VAL A 185 -1.88 1.40 0.75
C VAL A 185 -2.98 1.25 -0.30
N ILE A 186 -3.32 2.33 -0.99
CA ILE A 186 -4.34 2.34 -2.04
C ILE A 186 -3.91 1.41 -3.18
N TRP A 187 -2.66 1.48 -3.62
CA TRP A 187 -2.10 0.62 -4.66
C TRP A 187 -2.30 -0.85 -4.33
N ASN A 188 -1.83 -1.29 -3.16
CA ASN A 188 -1.98 -2.70 -2.77
C ASN A 188 -3.45 -3.08 -2.72
N HIS A 189 -4.30 -2.25 -2.11
CA HIS A 189 -5.72 -2.56 -1.99
C HIS A 189 -6.42 -2.68 -3.36
N LEU A 190 -6.19 -1.72 -4.26
CA LEU A 190 -6.78 -1.70 -5.60
C LEU A 190 -6.28 -2.86 -6.47
N VAL A 191 -4.96 -3.13 -6.48
CA VAL A 191 -4.40 -4.28 -7.21
C VAL A 191 -5.09 -5.57 -6.78
N TYR A 192 -5.31 -5.77 -5.49
CA TYR A 192 -5.98 -6.96 -4.98
C TYR A 192 -7.47 -7.02 -5.37
N LEU A 193 -8.18 -5.89 -5.32
CA LEU A 193 -9.58 -5.83 -5.76
C LEU A 193 -9.72 -6.20 -7.24
N PHE A 194 -8.89 -5.64 -8.11
CA PHE A 194 -8.89 -5.97 -9.54
C PHE A 194 -8.54 -7.43 -9.80
N LEU A 195 -7.51 -7.97 -9.12
CA LEU A 195 -7.17 -9.38 -9.25
C LEU A 195 -8.34 -10.28 -8.82
N GLN A 196 -9.02 -9.95 -7.72
CA GLN A 196 -10.16 -10.74 -7.25
C GLN A 196 -11.30 -10.75 -8.27
N VAL A 197 -11.60 -9.62 -8.91
CA VAL A 197 -12.64 -9.53 -9.96
C VAL A 197 -12.27 -10.36 -11.18
N ILE A 198 -11.06 -10.19 -11.71
CA ILE A 198 -10.61 -10.89 -12.93
C ILE A 198 -10.56 -12.40 -12.72
N VAL A 199 -10.05 -12.86 -11.57
CA VAL A 199 -9.98 -14.29 -11.29
C VAL A 199 -11.35 -14.90 -11.05
N ARG A 200 -12.24 -14.19 -10.34
CA ARG A 200 -13.62 -14.67 -10.15
C ARG A 200 -14.35 -14.82 -11.47
N GLU A 201 -14.12 -13.91 -12.42
CA GLU A 201 -14.75 -14.01 -13.74
C GLU A 201 -14.17 -15.16 -14.56
N LYS A 202 -12.85 -15.36 -14.53
CA LYS A 202 -12.22 -16.52 -15.18
C LYS A 202 -12.69 -17.85 -14.60
N GLU A 203 -12.82 -17.94 -13.27
CA GLU A 203 -13.33 -19.15 -12.59
C GLU A 203 -14.78 -19.45 -13.02
N LYS A 204 -15.64 -18.42 -13.18
CA LYS A 204 -17.00 -18.62 -13.71
C LYS A 204 -17.00 -19.07 -15.17
N GLU A 205 -16.17 -18.46 -16.03
CA GLU A 205 -16.06 -18.86 -17.43
C GLU A 205 -15.61 -20.32 -17.56
N GLU A 206 -14.66 -20.76 -16.72
CA GLU A 206 -14.20 -22.15 -16.69
C GLU A 206 -15.34 -23.10 -16.27
N VAL A 207 -16.09 -22.76 -15.22
CA VAL A 207 -17.25 -23.55 -14.76
C VAL A 207 -18.37 -23.59 -15.81
N ASP A 208 -18.70 -22.46 -16.42
CA ASP A 208 -19.74 -22.40 -17.46
C ASP A 208 -19.33 -23.21 -18.69
N MET A 209 -18.04 -23.19 -19.05
CA MET A 209 -17.49 -24.02 -20.13
C MET A 209 -17.51 -25.51 -19.78
N GLU A 210 -17.25 -25.90 -18.54
CA GLU A 210 -17.38 -27.28 -18.07
C GLU A 210 -18.84 -27.75 -18.11
N ILE A 211 -19.77 -26.95 -17.60
CA ILE A 211 -21.21 -27.23 -17.68
C ILE A 211 -21.66 -27.36 -19.14
N LYS A 212 -21.18 -26.47 -20.02
CA LYS A 212 -21.48 -26.54 -21.46
C LYS A 212 -20.92 -27.81 -22.08
N ARG A 213 -19.69 -28.22 -21.74
CA ARG A 213 -19.11 -29.49 -22.20
C ARG A 213 -19.91 -30.70 -21.72
N GLU A 214 -20.25 -30.77 -20.44
CA GLU A 214 -21.06 -31.86 -19.89
C GLU A 214 -22.44 -31.93 -20.53
N ARG A 215 -23.08 -30.78 -20.77
CA ARG A 215 -24.36 -30.70 -21.48
C ARG A 215 -24.21 -31.24 -22.91
N ILE A 216 -23.18 -30.81 -23.65
CA ILE A 216 -22.93 -31.26 -25.03
C ILE A 216 -22.61 -32.75 -25.11
N GLN A 217 -21.90 -33.31 -24.14
CA GLN A 217 -21.64 -34.75 -24.07
C GLN A 217 -22.92 -35.57 -23.87
N LYS A 218 -23.89 -35.05 -23.11
CA LYS A 218 -25.17 -35.71 -22.84
C LYS A 218 -26.22 -35.51 -23.93
N MET A 219 -26.05 -34.53 -24.82
CA MET A 219 -26.97 -34.27 -25.93
C MET A 219 -26.88 -35.31 -27.04
N SER A 220 -28.02 -35.55 -27.70
CA SER A 220 -28.10 -36.38 -28.91
C SER A 220 -27.39 -35.71 -30.10
N GLU A 221 -27.05 -36.49 -31.14
CA GLU A 221 -26.29 -35.99 -32.29
C GLU A 221 -27.03 -34.84 -33.02
N GLU A 222 -28.36 -34.93 -33.13
CA GLU A 222 -29.21 -33.88 -33.73
C GLU A 222 -29.23 -32.60 -32.89
N GLU A 223 -29.31 -32.72 -31.56
CA GLU A 223 -29.27 -31.57 -30.65
C GLU A 223 -27.90 -30.88 -30.68
N ARG A 224 -26.80 -31.64 -30.79
CA ARG A 224 -25.45 -31.08 -30.96
C ARG A 224 -25.33 -30.31 -32.27
N MET A 225 -25.91 -30.81 -33.36
CA MET A 225 -25.92 -30.09 -34.65
C MET A 225 -26.71 -28.78 -34.57
N LYS A 226 -27.86 -28.78 -33.86
CA LYS A 226 -28.65 -27.56 -33.60
C LYS A 226 -27.87 -26.56 -32.75
N GLU A 227 -27.23 -27.02 -31.67
CA GLU A 227 -26.44 -26.15 -30.79
C GLU A 227 -25.20 -25.60 -31.50
N TYR A 228 -24.52 -26.40 -32.33
CA TYR A 228 -23.41 -25.93 -33.18
C TYR A 228 -23.87 -24.84 -34.16
N THR A 229 -25.02 -25.06 -34.82
CA THR A 229 -25.57 -24.11 -35.78
C THR A 229 -25.96 -22.81 -35.09
N LYS A 230 -26.48 -22.89 -33.86
CA LYS A 230 -26.78 -21.73 -33.01
C LYS A 230 -25.50 -20.99 -32.56
N ASP A 231 -24.47 -21.71 -32.15
CA ASP A 231 -23.20 -21.13 -31.67
C ASP A 231 -22.38 -20.47 -32.80
N THR A 232 -22.38 -21.06 -34.00
CA THR A 232 -21.46 -20.68 -35.08
C THR A 232 -22.13 -20.04 -36.29
N GLY A 233 -23.46 -20.10 -36.37
CA GLY A 233 -24.23 -19.65 -37.54
C GLY A 233 -23.99 -20.48 -38.80
N ARG A 234 -23.29 -21.62 -38.71
CA ARG A 234 -22.91 -22.47 -39.86
C ARG A 234 -23.56 -23.84 -39.75
N ALA A 235 -23.93 -24.42 -40.90
CA ALA A 235 -24.50 -25.76 -40.93
C ALA A 235 -23.48 -26.81 -40.48
N ALA A 236 -23.89 -27.71 -39.57
CA ALA A 236 -23.06 -28.80 -39.09
C ALA A 236 -22.73 -29.82 -40.19
N THR A 237 -23.66 -30.03 -41.11
CA THR A 237 -23.56 -30.97 -42.25
C THR A 237 -23.77 -30.24 -43.57
N ILE A 238 -22.97 -30.60 -44.58
CA ILE A 238 -23.12 -30.13 -45.96
C ILE A 238 -23.15 -31.38 -46.85
N ARG A 239 -24.21 -31.54 -47.64
CA ARG A 239 -24.42 -32.72 -48.52
C ARG A 239 -24.31 -34.06 -47.76
N GLY A 240 -24.90 -34.14 -46.56
CA GLY A 240 -24.92 -35.35 -45.73
C GLY A 240 -23.58 -35.73 -45.07
N ARG A 241 -22.53 -34.92 -45.24
CA ARG A 241 -21.24 -35.12 -44.55
C ARG A 241 -21.02 -34.02 -43.52
N GLU A 242 -20.49 -34.41 -42.37
CA GLU A 242 -20.06 -33.47 -41.32
C GLU A 242 -18.96 -32.56 -41.83
N THR A 243 -19.08 -31.26 -41.52
CA THR A 243 -18.05 -30.29 -41.88
C THR A 243 -16.81 -30.47 -41.00
N ARG A 244 -15.62 -30.12 -41.53
CA ARG A 244 -14.38 -30.09 -40.73
C ARG A 244 -14.50 -29.18 -39.51
N ALA A 245 -15.27 -28.10 -39.63
CA ALA A 245 -15.53 -27.14 -38.57
C ALA A 245 -16.42 -27.73 -37.45
N TYR A 246 -17.43 -28.53 -37.81
CA TYR A 246 -18.23 -29.26 -36.82
C TYR A 246 -17.40 -30.33 -36.10
N LYS A 247 -16.56 -31.09 -36.84
CA LYS A 247 -15.66 -32.08 -36.23
C LYS A 247 -14.65 -31.48 -35.25
N SER A 248 -14.05 -30.33 -35.61
CA SER A 248 -13.12 -29.63 -34.71
C SER A 248 -13.82 -29.06 -33.49
N TRP A 249 -15.03 -28.53 -33.65
CA TRP A 249 -15.88 -28.07 -32.54
C TRP A 249 -16.27 -29.23 -31.60
N LYS A 250 -16.75 -30.35 -32.15
CA LYS A 250 -17.13 -31.57 -31.41
C LYS A 250 -15.95 -32.09 -30.58
N LYS A 251 -14.75 -32.15 -31.18
CA LYS A 251 -13.51 -32.50 -30.49
C LYS A 251 -13.13 -31.50 -29.38
N LYS A 252 -13.30 -30.19 -29.61
CA LYS A 252 -13.03 -29.13 -28.61
C LYS A 252 -13.98 -29.22 -27.41
N MET A 253 -15.21 -29.69 -27.63
CA MET A 253 -16.22 -29.91 -26.60
C MET A 253 -16.11 -31.28 -25.90
N GLY A 254 -15.17 -32.13 -26.31
CA GLY A 254 -14.93 -33.43 -25.70
C GLY A 254 -16.01 -34.48 -26.00
N ALA A 255 -16.84 -34.28 -27.02
CA ALA A 255 -17.81 -35.27 -27.49
C ALA A 255 -17.13 -36.22 -28.49
N LYS A 256 -17.32 -37.53 -28.30
CA LYS A 256 -16.89 -38.56 -29.28
C LYS A 256 -17.93 -38.69 -30.39
#